data_AF-A0A917HMH1-F1
#
_entry.id   AF-A0A917HMH1-F1
#
_cell.length_a   1.000
_cell.length_b   1.000
_cell.length_c   1.000
_cell.angle_alpha   90.00
_cell.angle_beta   90.00
_cell.angle_gamma   90.00
#
_symmetry.space_group_name_H-M   'P 1'
#
loop_
_entity.id
_entity.type
_entity.pdbx_description
1 polymer ?
#
loop_
_entity_poly.entity_id
_entity_poly.type
_entity_poly.pdbx_seq_one_letter_code
_entity_poly.pdbx_strand_id
1 'polypeptide(L)' 'MGRLFLGEDEKPVLNEVNTLLGFTKISTYPKLWEVSGISYSKHIERLKEYNKIVFADWMIGHGVGQGV' A
#
# COMPACT_ATOMS: atom_id res chain seq x y z
N MET A 1 1.71 1.22 -6.24
CA MET A 1 2.60 0.35 -7.05
C MET A 1 2.22 0.54 -8.52
N GLY A 2 3.17 0.61 -9.43
CA GLY A 2 2.89 0.85 -10.86
C GLY A 2 3.78 0.02 -11.77
N ARG A 3 3.39 -0.07 -13.05
CA ARG A 3 4.25 -0.62 -14.10
C ARG A 3 4.93 0.54 -14.84
N LEU A 4 6.20 0.34 -15.14
CA LEU A 4 7.01 1.24 -15.93
C LEU A 4 7.45 0.54 -17.21
N PHE A 5 7.55 1.29 -18.30
CA PHE A 5 8.36 0.90 -19.45
C PHE A 5 9.74 1.55 -19.34
N LEU A 6 10.76 0.89 -19.86
CA LEU A 6 12.11 1.45 -19.94
C LEU A 6 12.43 1.72 -21.42
N GLY A 7 12.65 2.99 -21.76
CA GLY A 7 13.06 3.39 -23.11
C GLY A 7 14.51 2.99 -23.40
N GLU A 8 14.91 3.07 -24.68
CA GLU A 8 16.31 2.85 -25.09
C GLU A 8 17.27 3.88 -24.47
N ASP A 9 16.76 5.04 -24.06
CA ASP A 9 17.49 6.06 -23.33
C ASP A 9 17.53 5.82 -21.81
N GLU A 10 17.16 4.61 -21.37
CA GLU A 10 17.05 4.15 -19.98
C GLU A 10 16.13 5.03 -19.11
N LYS A 11 15.26 5.83 -19.72
CA LYS A 11 14.29 6.63 -18.98
C LYS A 11 13.04 5.80 -18.68
N PRO A 12 12.61 5.74 -17.41
CA PRO A 12 11.36 5.10 -17.05
C PRO A 12 10.17 5.96 -17.49
N VAL A 13 9.20 5.33 -18.15
CA VAL A 13 7.92 5.94 -18.51
C VAL A 13 6.80 5.24 -17.74
N LEU A 14 5.98 6.02 -17.05
CA LEU A 14 4.85 5.49 -16.28
C LEU A 14 3.78 4.94 -17.23
N ASN A 15 3.51 3.64 -17.12
CA ASN A 15 2.44 3.00 -17.88
C ASN A 15 1.11 3.05 -17.10
N GLU A 16 1.15 2.61 -15.85
CA GLU A 16 -0.04 2.52 -15.02
C GLU A 16 0.27 2.60 -13.53
N VAL A 17 -0.71 3.12 -12.79
CA VAL A 17 -0.72 3.11 -11.33
C VAL A 17 -1.88 2.24 -10.88
N ASN A 18 -1.58 1.23 -10.05
CA ASN A 18 -2.60 0.37 -9.45
C ASN A 18 -2.86 0.78 -8.01
N THR A 19 -4.12 1.09 -7.72
CA THR A 19 -4.61 1.43 -6.37
C THR A 19 -5.12 0.21 -5.61
N LEU A 20 -5.52 -0.86 -6.31
CA LEU A 20 -5.93 -2.14 -5.74
C LEU A 20 -5.01 -3.25 -6.25
N LEU A 21 -4.18 -3.77 -5.36
CA LEU A 21 -3.17 -4.78 -5.68
C LEU A 21 -3.60 -6.16 -5.19
N GLY A 22 -3.14 -7.21 -5.87
CA GLY A 22 -3.34 -8.58 -5.40
C GLY A 22 -2.62 -8.84 -4.07
N PHE A 23 -3.32 -9.48 -3.13
CA PHE A 23 -2.81 -9.82 -1.79
C PHE A 23 -2.59 -11.31 -1.57
N THR A 24 -2.63 -12.15 -2.61
CA THR A 24 -2.24 -13.56 -2.46
C THR A 24 -0.72 -13.67 -2.31
N LYS A 25 -0.23 -14.75 -1.66
CA LYS A 25 1.22 -14.96 -1.46
C LYS A 25 2.03 -14.97 -2.77
N ILE A 26 1.41 -15.35 -3.89
CA ILE A 26 2.07 -15.39 -5.20
C ILE A 26 2.08 -14.04 -5.93
N SER A 27 1.28 -13.07 -5.47
CA SER A 27 1.14 -11.75 -6.08
C SER A 27 2.44 -10.97 -6.01
N THR A 28 2.71 -10.14 -7.02
CA THR A 28 3.93 -9.32 -7.11
C THR A 28 4.03 -8.31 -5.97
N TYR A 29 2.92 -7.72 -5.55
CA TYR A 29 2.93 -6.69 -4.51
C TYR A 29 3.48 -7.21 -3.17
N PRO A 30 2.97 -8.30 -2.56
CA PRO A 30 3.57 -8.82 -1.33
C PRO A 30 5.00 -9.35 -1.52
N LYS A 31 5.34 -9.96 -2.66
CA LYS A 31 6.70 -10.46 -2.94
C LYS A 31 7.77 -9.36 -2.92
N LEU A 32 7.46 -8.17 -3.43
CA LEU A 32 8.41 -7.04 -3.39
C LEU A 32 8.72 -6.60 -1.96
N TRP A 33 7.72 -6.64 -1.08
CA TRP A 33 7.93 -6.36 0.34
C TRP A 33 8.78 -7.44 1.02
N GLU A 34 8.61 -8.71 0.63
CA GLU A 34 9.46 -9.80 1.13
C GLU A 34 10.93 -9.61 0.73
N VAL A 35 11.21 -9.22 -0.52
CA VAL A 35 12.57 -8.88 -0.96
C VAL A 35 13.15 -7.70 -0.19
N SER A 36 12.32 -6.76 0.25
CA SER A 36 12.75 -5.65 1.12
C SER A 36 12.92 -6.04 2.61
N GLY A 37 12.78 -7.33 2.95
CA GLY A 37 12.95 -7.86 4.30
C GLY A 37 11.69 -7.78 5.18
N ILE A 38 10.52 -7.51 4.59
CA ILE A 38 9.24 -7.43 5.31
C ILE A 38 8.40 -8.64 4.93
N SER A 39 8.20 -9.56 5.88
CA SER A 39 7.36 -10.74 5.65
C SER A 39 5.92 -10.36 5.30
N TYR A 40 5.25 -11.22 4.53
CA TYR A 40 3.83 -11.07 4.18
C TYR A 40 2.96 -10.72 5.40
N SER A 41 3.08 -11.47 6.51
CA SER A 41 2.27 -11.24 7.72
C SER A 41 2.51 -9.86 8.32
N LYS A 42 3.77 -9.43 8.41
CA LYS A 42 4.14 -8.11 8.94
C LYS A 42 3.64 -6.97 8.04
N HIS A 43 3.65 -7.19 6.72
CA HIS A 43 3.09 -6.22 5.78
C HIS A 43 1.57 -6.08 5.94
N ILE A 44 0.83 -7.18 6.06
CA ILE A 44 -0.62 -7.13 6.32
C ILE A 44 -0.93 -6.43 7.65
N GLU A 45 -0.14 -6.70 8.69
CA GLU A 45 -0.28 -6.04 9.98
C GLU A 45 -0.09 -4.52 9.87
N ARG A 46 0.94 -4.07 9.14
CA ARG A 46 1.17 -2.64 8.88
C ARG A 46 0.01 -1.97 8.16
N LEU A 47 -0.58 -2.62 7.15
CA LEU A 47 -1.74 -2.06 6.43
C LEU A 47 -2.96 -1.92 7.32
N LYS A 48 -3.22 -2.93 8.18
CA LYS A 48 -4.29 -2.85 9.17
C LYS A 48 -4.09 -1.68 10.12
N GLU A 49 -2.86 -1.49 10.61
CA GLU A 49 -2.54 -0.40 11.53
C GLU A 49 -2.69 0.97 10.87
N TYR A 50 -2.18 1.13 9.65
CA TYR A 50 -2.37 2.36 8.86
C TYR A 50 -3.85 2.69 8.67
N ASN A 51 -4.69 1.70 8.35
CA ASN A 51 -6.12 1.91 8.20
C ASN A 51 -6.80 2.38 9.49
N LYS A 52 -6.38 1.87 10.65
CA LYS A 52 -6.91 2.36 11.94
C LYS A 52 -6.56 3.82 12.17
N ILE A 53 -5.33 4.23 11.86
CA ILE A 53 -4.86 5.61 12.03
C ILE A 53 -5.66 6.55 11.12
N VAL A 54 -5.73 6.23 9.82
CA VAL A 54 -6.51 7.05 8.86
C VAL A 54 -7.98 7.13 9.25
N PHE A 55 -8.55 6.02 9.73
CA PHE A 55 -9.93 6.01 10.21
C PHE A 55 -10.09 6.86 11.48
N ALA A 56 -9.17 6.79 12.44
CA ALA A 56 -9.20 7.63 13.64
C ALA A 56 -9.10 9.12 13.30
N ASP A 57 -8.18 9.50 12.40
CA ASP A 57 -8.05 10.87 11.91
C ASP A 57 -9.35 11.35 11.24
N TRP A 58 -9.98 10.49 10.42
CA TRP A 58 -11.27 10.77 9.82
C TRP A 58 -12.35 11.01 10.88
N MET A 59 -12.45 10.15 11.90
CA MET A 59 -13.43 10.27 12.99
C MET A 59 -13.28 11.59 13.74
N ILE A 60 -12.05 11.98 14.08
CA ILE A 60 -11.73 13.24 14.75
C ILE A 60 -12.16 14.43 13.88
N GLY A 61 -11.82 14.42 12.60
CA GLY A 61 -12.18 15.49 11.66
C GLY A 61 -13.68 15.65 11.42
N HIS A 62 -14.47 14.59 11.65
CA HIS A 62 -15.93 14.59 11.48
C HIS A 62 -16.69 14.69 12.82
N GLY A 63 -15.99 14.95 13.93
CA GLY A 63 -16.58 15.07 15.27
C GLY A 63 -17.21 13.78 15.80
N VAL A 64 -16.94 12.64 15.16
CA VAL A 64 -17.47 11.34 15.58
C VAL A 64 -16.58 10.83 16.71
N GLY A 65 -17.13 10.76 17.92
CA GLY A 65 -16.39 10.29 19.12
C GLY A 65 -15.99 11.39 20.12
N GLN A 66 -16.40 12.65 19.93
CA GLN A 66 -16.30 13.70 20.98
C GLN A 66 -17.51 13.75 21.93
N GLY A 67 -18.26 12.65 22.02
CA GLY A 67 -19.31 12.48 23.02
C GLY A 67 -18.71 12.05 24.34
N VAL A 68 -18.79 12.94 25.33
CA VAL A 68 -19.23 12.54 26.68
C VAL A 68 -20.50 11.71 26.61
#